data_AF-A0A8D2CLU2-F1
#
_entry.id   AF-A0A8D2CLU2-F1
#
_cell.length_a   1.000
_cell.length_b   1.000
_cell.length_c   1.000
_cell.angle_alpha   90.00
_cell.angle_beta   90.00
_cell.angle_gamma   90.00
#
_symmetry.space_group_name_H-M   'P 1'
#
loop_
_entity.id
_entity.type
_entity.pdbx_description
1 polymer ?
#
loop_
_entity_poly.entity_id
_entity_poly.type
_entity_poly.pdbx_seq_one_letter_code
_entity_poly.pdbx_strand_id
1 'polypeptide(L)'
;MFEEPEWTEAAPVAAGLWQVTPQPRPAVPLEDESVDVAVICLSLMGTNIRDFLEEANRVLKPGGVLKVAEVSSRFEDVRAFLGAVTKLGFKVISKDLTNSHFFLFDFEKTGPPRVGPKAQLSGLKLQPCLYKRR
;
A
#
# COMPACT_ATOMS: atom_id res chain seq x y z
N MET A 1 19.24 -50.99 -21.09
CA MET A 1 18.64 -50.60 -22.38
C MET A 1 17.15 -50.69 -22.19
N PHE A 2 16.55 -49.57 -21.81
CA PHE A 2 15.11 -49.44 -21.59
C PHE A 2 14.79 -48.08 -22.20
N GLU A 3 14.24 -48.14 -23.41
CA GLU A 3 13.82 -46.98 -24.19
C GLU A 3 12.59 -46.38 -23.52
N GLU A 4 12.63 -45.09 -23.21
CA GLU A 4 11.44 -44.35 -22.82
C GLU A 4 10.70 -43.87 -24.08
N PRO A 5 9.41 -44.23 -24.25
CA PRO A 5 8.66 -43.77 -25.41
C PRO A 5 8.21 -42.31 -25.23
N GLU A 6 8.52 -41.54 -26.26
CA GLU A 6 8.03 -40.21 -26.55
C GLU A 6 6.52 -40.25 -26.84
N TRP A 7 5.72 -39.60 -25.99
CA TRP A 7 4.32 -39.30 -26.27
C TRP A 7 4.12 -37.78 -26.20
N THR A 8 4.38 -37.12 -27.31
CA THR A 8 3.75 -35.85 -27.68
C THR A 8 2.36 -36.15 -28.25
N GLU A 9 1.29 -35.62 -27.62
CA GLU A 9 0.46 -34.55 -28.20
C GLU A 9 -0.94 -34.43 -27.54
N ALA A 10 -1.20 -33.19 -27.11
CA ALA A 10 -2.46 -32.43 -26.93
C ALA A 10 -3.76 -33.08 -26.40
N ALA A 11 -4.20 -32.57 -25.25
CA ALA A 11 -5.55 -32.02 -25.08
C ALA A 11 -5.55 -30.92 -23.99
N PRO A 12 -6.34 -29.83 -24.13
CA PRO A 12 -6.17 -28.62 -23.36
C PRO A 12 -6.84 -28.75 -21.99
N VAL A 13 -6.07 -28.58 -20.91
CA VAL A 13 -6.66 -28.37 -19.59
C VAL A 13 -6.60 -26.88 -19.30
N ALA A 14 -7.72 -26.21 -19.59
CA ALA A 14 -8.04 -24.92 -19.03
C ALA A 14 -8.14 -25.08 -17.51
N ALA A 15 -7.02 -24.90 -16.82
CA ALA A 15 -6.98 -24.70 -15.38
C ALA A 15 -6.43 -23.29 -15.16
N GLY A 16 -7.30 -22.39 -14.70
CA GLY A 16 -6.96 -21.04 -14.30
C GLY A 16 -5.83 -21.06 -13.28
N LEU A 17 -4.61 -20.88 -13.78
CA LEU A 17 -3.42 -20.64 -12.97
C LEU A 17 -3.55 -19.23 -12.43
N TRP A 18 -3.87 -19.11 -11.14
CA TRP A 18 -3.55 -17.91 -10.37
C TRP A 18 -2.02 -17.84 -10.31
N GLN A 19 -1.40 -17.30 -11.35
CA GLN A 19 0.02 -17.04 -11.32
C GLN A 19 0.27 -15.91 -10.34
N VAL A 20 0.57 -16.26 -9.09
CA VAL A 20 1.20 -15.32 -8.16
C VAL A 20 2.64 -15.17 -8.60
N THR A 21 2.81 -14.24 -9.53
CA THR A 21 4.12 -13.67 -9.81
C THR A 21 4.59 -12.98 -8.53
N PRO A 22 5.83 -13.23 -8.05
CA PRO A 22 6.42 -12.43 -7.00
C PRO A 22 6.57 -11.01 -7.55
N GLN A 23 5.62 -10.14 -7.21
CA GLN A 23 5.64 -8.75 -7.65
C GLN A 23 6.48 -7.93 -6.66
N PRO A 24 7.47 -7.15 -7.15
CA PRO A 24 8.35 -6.35 -6.29
C PRO A 24 7.64 -5.16 -5.63
N ARG A 25 6.41 -4.82 -6.06
CA ARG A 25 5.53 -3.82 -5.45
C ARG A 25 4.16 -4.43 -5.15
N PRO A 26 3.43 -3.92 -4.14
CA PRO A 26 2.00 -4.19 -4.01
C PRO A 26 1.30 -3.65 -5.26
N ALA A 27 1.03 -4.55 -6.21
CA ALA A 27 0.31 -4.25 -7.44
C ALA A 27 -1.05 -4.92 -7.31
N VAL A 28 -2.07 -4.14 -6.99
CA VAL A 28 -3.45 -4.64 -6.96
C VAL A 28 -3.94 -4.75 -8.41
N PRO A 29 -4.72 -5.79 -8.76
CA PRO A 29 -5.24 -6.00 -10.11
C PRO A 29 -6.43 -5.07 -10.40
N LEU A 30 -6.21 -3.76 -10.21
CA LEU A 30 -7.17 -2.70 -10.45
C LEU A 30 -6.58 -1.69 -11.42
N GLU A 31 -7.43 -1.12 -12.26
CA GLU A 31 -7.06 -0.05 -13.18
C GLU A 31 -6.72 1.25 -12.43
N ASP A 32 -5.97 2.12 -13.09
CA ASP A 32 -5.70 3.48 -12.61
C ASP A 32 -7.03 4.23 -12.44
N GLU A 33 -7.15 5.03 -11.38
CA GLU A 33 -8.32 5.89 -11.15
C GLU A 33 -9.67 5.15 -11.14
N SER A 34 -9.69 3.91 -10.66
CA SER A 34 -10.86 3.04 -10.63
C SER A 34 -11.68 3.13 -9.34
N VAL A 35 -11.09 3.58 -8.22
CA VAL A 35 -11.75 3.59 -6.91
C VAL A 35 -11.95 4.99 -6.34
N ASP A 36 -13.04 5.18 -5.59
CA ASP A 36 -13.36 6.44 -4.91
C ASP A 36 -12.71 6.53 -3.52
N VAL A 37 -12.50 5.38 -2.86
CA VAL A 37 -11.94 5.30 -1.51
C VAL A 37 -10.92 4.16 -1.40
N ALA A 38 -9.77 4.44 -0.79
CA ALA A 38 -8.77 3.45 -0.41
C ALA A 38 -8.61 3.43 1.11
N VAL A 39 -8.53 2.25 1.72
CA VAL A 39 -8.39 2.09 3.17
C VAL A 39 -7.16 1.25 3.49
N ILE A 40 -6.27 1.81 4.31
CA ILE A 40 -5.10 1.14 4.86
C ILE A 40 -5.31 1.07 6.36
N CYS A 41 -5.60 -0.13 6.88
CA CYS A 41 -5.95 -0.33 8.28
C CYS A 41 -4.99 -1.34 8.91
N LEU A 42 -4.11 -0.86 9.79
CA LEU A 42 -3.12 -1.64 10.56
C LEU A 42 -2.21 -2.53 9.69
N SER A 43 -2.01 -2.13 8.42
CA SER A 43 -1.31 -2.91 7.41
C SER A 43 -0.01 -2.28 6.94
N LEU A 44 0.37 -1.10 7.45
CA LEU A 44 1.66 -0.46 7.14
C LEU A 44 2.83 -1.12 7.86
N MET A 45 2.79 -2.44 8.07
CA MET A 45 3.75 -3.18 8.90
C MET A 45 5.08 -3.48 8.20
N GLY A 46 5.16 -3.27 6.88
CA GLY A 46 6.39 -3.45 6.09
C GLY A 46 7.26 -2.18 6.02
N THR A 47 8.48 -2.33 5.49
CA THR A 47 9.39 -1.19 5.19
C THR A 47 8.96 -0.36 3.98
N ASN A 48 8.02 -0.88 3.19
CA ASN A 48 7.65 -0.37 1.88
C ASN A 48 6.38 0.51 1.92
N ILE A 49 6.20 1.30 2.99
CA ILE A 49 5.04 2.18 3.19
C ILE A 49 4.79 3.09 1.99
N ARG A 50 5.88 3.58 1.37
CA ARG A 50 5.82 4.36 0.14
C ARG A 50 5.05 3.64 -0.97
N ASP A 51 5.36 2.37 -1.21
CA ASP A 51 4.78 1.64 -2.34
C ASP A 51 3.27 1.46 -2.15
N PHE A 52 2.81 1.20 -0.92
CA PHE A 52 1.37 1.11 -0.62
C PHE A 52 0.64 2.45 -0.85
N LEU A 53 1.26 3.56 -0.47
CA LEU A 53 0.67 4.89 -0.66
C LEU A 53 0.68 5.32 -2.13
N GLU A 54 1.73 4.98 -2.88
CA GLU A 54 1.80 5.21 -4.32
C GLU A 54 0.79 4.34 -5.07
N GLU A 55 0.62 3.08 -4.67
CA GLU A 55 -0.39 2.21 -5.27
C GLU A 55 -1.81 2.70 -4.96
N ALA A 56 -2.06 3.14 -3.71
CA ALA A 56 -3.32 3.79 -3.36
C ALA A 56 -3.56 5.06 -4.20
N ASN A 57 -2.52 5.85 -4.46
CA ASN A 57 -2.62 7.02 -5.33
C ASN A 57 -2.98 6.62 -6.76
N ARG A 58 -2.35 5.57 -7.31
CA ARG A 58 -2.61 5.07 -8.67
C ARG A 58 -4.07 4.68 -8.87
N VAL A 59 -4.63 3.87 -7.96
CA VAL A 59 -6.00 3.37 -8.10
C VAL A 59 -7.08 4.41 -7.74
N LEU A 60 -6.77 5.40 -6.90
CA LEU A 60 -7.73 6.42 -6.50
C LEU A 60 -8.06 7.38 -7.66
N LYS A 61 -9.32 7.73 -7.82
CA LYS A 61 -9.75 8.85 -8.69
C LYS A 61 -9.23 10.19 -8.17
N PRO A 62 -9.04 11.21 -9.03
CA PRO A 62 -8.82 12.59 -8.57
C PRO A 62 -9.92 13.02 -7.60
N GLY A 63 -9.54 13.56 -6.43
CA GLY A 63 -10.49 13.91 -5.36
C GLY A 63 -10.96 12.72 -4.50
N GLY A 64 -10.52 11.49 -4.81
CA GLY A 64 -10.82 10.30 -4.01
C GLY A 64 -10.17 10.35 -2.62
N VAL A 65 -10.65 9.51 -1.70
CA VAL A 65 -10.27 9.53 -0.28
C VAL A 65 -9.38 8.37 0.09
N LEU A 66 -8.22 8.66 0.69
CA LEU A 66 -7.39 7.67 1.37
C LEU A 66 -7.64 7.75 2.88
N LYS A 67 -7.99 6.63 3.49
CA LYS A 67 -8.12 6.46 4.94
C LYS A 67 -6.96 5.63 5.48
N VAL A 68 -6.24 6.15 6.46
CA VAL A 68 -5.16 5.43 7.14
C VAL A 68 -5.51 5.29 8.61
N ALA A 69 -5.58 4.05 9.10
CA ALA A 69 -5.68 3.73 10.52
C ALA A 69 -4.43 2.95 10.94
N GLU A 70 -3.67 3.45 11.89
CA GLU A 70 -2.39 2.84 12.26
C GLU A 70 -2.10 3.01 13.76
N VAL A 71 -1.35 2.07 14.35
CA VAL A 71 -1.06 2.07 15.80
C VAL A 71 -0.33 3.36 16.20
N SER A 72 -0.86 4.06 17.20
CA SER A 72 -0.38 5.38 17.65
C SER A 72 1.12 5.36 18.00
N SER A 73 1.57 4.31 18.69
CA SER A 73 2.97 4.14 19.12
C SER A 73 3.96 3.99 17.97
N ARG A 74 3.49 3.79 16.73
CA ARG A 74 4.36 3.69 15.56
C ARG A 74 4.80 5.05 15.02
N PHE A 75 4.10 6.12 15.40
CA PHE A 75 4.40 7.48 14.96
C PHE A 75 5.35 8.16 15.94
N GLU A 76 6.58 8.39 15.51
CA GLU A 76 7.53 9.24 16.25
C GLU A 76 7.24 10.73 16.01
N ASP A 77 6.96 11.10 14.76
CA ASP A 77 6.51 12.45 14.39
C ASP A 77 5.37 12.37 13.37
N VAL A 78 4.14 12.61 13.86
CA VAL A 78 2.94 12.66 13.02
C VAL A 78 3.05 13.75 11.95
N ARG A 79 3.69 14.90 12.24
CA ARG A 79 3.81 15.99 11.26
C ARG A 79 4.73 15.59 10.12
N ALA A 80 5.83 14.91 10.42
CA ALA A 80 6.74 14.36 9.40
C ALA A 80 6.01 13.35 8.51
N PHE A 81 5.19 12.47 9.10
CA PHE A 81 4.35 11.53 8.35
C PHE A 81 3.39 12.24 7.41
N LEU A 82 2.58 13.19 7.92
CA LEU A 82 1.63 13.96 7.10
C LEU A 82 2.33 14.72 5.96
N GLY A 83 3.50 15.31 6.22
CA GLY A 83 4.30 15.98 5.20
C GLY A 83 4.83 15.04 4.14
N ALA A 84 5.20 13.81 4.50
CA ALA A 84 5.63 12.79 3.55
C ALA A 84 4.47 12.29 2.68
N VAL A 85 3.30 12.01 3.26
CA VAL A 85 2.08 11.63 2.53
C VAL A 85 1.64 12.76 1.59
N THR A 86 1.82 14.03 1.99
CA THR A 86 1.53 15.19 1.14
C THR A 86 2.40 15.23 -0.12
N LYS A 87 3.70 14.89 0.01
CA LYS A 87 4.62 14.76 -1.13
C LYS A 87 4.22 13.65 -2.11
N LEU A 88 3.43 12.67 -1.67
CA LEU A 88 2.86 11.61 -2.51
C LEU A 88 1.54 12.00 -3.17
N GLY A 89 1.17 13.28 -3.17
CA GLY A 89 0.01 13.77 -3.92
C GLY A 89 -1.30 13.79 -3.12
N PHE A 90 -1.22 13.67 -1.80
CA PHE A 90 -2.38 13.71 -0.91
C PHE A 90 -2.48 15.02 -0.13
N LYS A 91 -3.66 15.35 0.38
CA LYS A 91 -3.89 16.46 1.31
C LYS A 91 -4.67 15.95 2.50
N VAL A 92 -4.20 16.21 3.72
CA VAL A 92 -4.94 15.83 4.93
C VAL A 92 -6.26 16.61 5.03
N ILE A 93 -7.37 15.89 5.17
CA ILE A 93 -8.71 16.45 5.42
C ILE A 93 -8.92 16.50 6.94
N SER A 94 -8.68 15.38 7.61
CA SER A 94 -8.90 15.24 9.04
C SER A 94 -7.88 14.26 9.66
N LYS A 95 -7.69 14.39 10.97
CA LYS A 95 -6.91 13.46 11.78
C LYS A 95 -7.60 13.29 13.12
N ASP A 96 -7.80 12.04 13.53
CA ASP A 96 -8.28 11.69 14.86
C ASP A 96 -7.14 11.01 15.62
N LEU A 97 -6.67 11.71 16.65
CA LEU A 97 -5.60 11.28 17.54
C LEU A 97 -6.12 11.06 18.97
N THR A 98 -7.44 11.02 19.16
CA THR A 98 -8.07 10.93 20.49
C THR A 98 -7.96 9.52 21.08
N ASN A 99 -7.90 8.50 20.24
CA ASN A 99 -7.74 7.12 20.67
C ASN A 99 -6.29 6.84 21.10
N SER A 100 -6.12 6.15 22.23
CA SER A 100 -4.81 5.83 22.81
C SER A 100 -4.02 4.80 21.99
N HIS A 101 -4.69 3.95 21.21
CA HIS A 101 -4.10 2.80 20.54
C HIS A 101 -3.89 3.01 19.04
N PHE A 102 -4.78 3.72 18.36
CA PHE A 102 -4.70 3.93 16.92
C PHE A 102 -5.02 5.37 16.55
N PHE A 103 -4.35 5.86 15.52
CA PHE A 103 -4.63 7.14 14.90
C PHE A 103 -5.33 6.92 13.57
N LEU A 104 -6.30 7.79 13.26
CA LEU A 104 -7.00 7.79 11.99
C LEU A 104 -6.66 9.07 11.23
N PHE A 105 -6.46 8.93 9.94
CA PHE A 105 -6.19 10.04 9.03
C PHE A 105 -7.02 9.88 7.78
N ASP A 106 -7.70 10.95 7.39
CA ASP A 106 -8.36 11.05 6.10
C ASP A 106 -7.58 12.00 5.20
N PHE A 107 -7.32 11.57 3.98
CA PHE A 107 -6.64 12.35 2.96
C PHE A 107 -7.44 12.39 1.67
N GLU A 108 -7.34 13.49 0.94
CA GLU A 108 -7.84 13.66 -0.42
C GLU A 108 -6.69 13.47 -1.42
N LYS A 109 -6.92 12.74 -2.52
CA LYS A 109 -5.98 12.70 -3.65
C LYS A 109 -6.04 14.02 -4.42
N THR A 110 -4.94 14.76 -4.40
CA THR A 110 -4.78 16.04 -5.13
C THR A 110 -4.07 15.90 -6.48
N GLY A 111 -3.44 14.74 -6.74
CA GLY A 111 -2.70 14.48 -7.96
C GLY A 111 -1.65 13.37 -7.78
N PRO A 112 -0.78 13.17 -8.77
CA PRO A 112 0.30 12.19 -8.68
C PRO A 112 1.37 12.60 -7.65
N PRO A 113 2.24 11.66 -7.21
CA PRO A 113 3.39 11.96 -6.37
C PRO A 113 4.27 13.08 -6.95
N ARG A 114 4.64 14.05 -6.11
CA ARG A 114 5.43 15.25 -6.50
C ARG A 114 6.94 15.03 -6.35
N VAL A 115 7.35 13.83 -5.95
CA VAL A 115 8.74 13.47 -5.69
C VAL A 115 9.14 12.32 -6.60
N GLY A 116 10.40 12.32 -7.04
CA GLY A 116 10.91 11.25 -7.89
C GLY A 116 10.86 9.87 -7.20
N PRO A 117 10.89 8.76 -7.98
CA PRO A 117 10.79 7.38 -7.44
C PRO A 117 11.85 7.03 -6.38
N LYS A 118 13.03 7.65 -6.45
CA LYS A 118 14.16 7.41 -5.54
C LYS A 118 14.27 8.43 -4.40
N ALA A 119 13.34 9.39 -4.30
CA ALA A 119 13.38 10.40 -3.25
C ALA A 119 13.20 9.77 -1.86
N GLN A 120 14.06 10.11 -0.91
CA GLN A 120 13.94 9.59 0.45
C GLN A 120 12.86 10.36 1.22
N LEU A 121 11.84 9.65 1.70
CA LEU A 121 10.75 10.20 2.51
C LEU A 121 10.88 9.70 3.95
N SER A 122 11.74 10.33 4.74
CA SER A 122 12.02 9.93 6.13
C SER A 122 10.76 9.87 7.01
N GLY A 123 9.77 10.73 6.75
CA GLY A 123 8.49 10.73 7.46
C GLY A 123 7.63 9.48 7.28
N LEU A 124 7.93 8.61 6.30
CA LEU A 124 7.24 7.32 6.15
C LEU A 124 7.88 6.21 6.98
N LYS A 125 8.99 6.45 7.66
CA LYS A 125 9.62 5.45 8.53
C LYS A 125 8.87 5.38 9.86
N LEU A 126 7.99 4.40 9.99
CA LEU A 126 7.24 4.13 11.22
C LEU A 126 7.99 3.14 12.11
N GLN A 127 7.82 3.28 13.43
CA GLN A 127 8.39 2.35 14.41
C GLN A 127 7.70 0.97 14.30
N PRO A 128 8.35 -0.14 14.66
CA PRO A 128 7.73 -1.46 14.68
C PRO A 128 6.53 -1.52 15.65
N CYS A 129 5.53 -2.33 15.33
CA CYS A 129 4.45 -2.63 16.26
C CYS A 129 4.92 -3.66 17.29
N LEU A 130 5.25 -3.21 18.51
CA LEU A 130 5.61 -4.11 19.60
C LEU A 130 4.37 -4.50 20.41
N TYR A 131 3.95 -5.75 20.30
CA TYR A 131 2.86 -6.28 21.12
C TYR A 131 3.37 -6.62 22.53
N LYS A 132 2.68 -6.10 23.55
CA LYS A 132 2.94 -6.49 24.95
C LYS A 132 2.56 -7.96 25.15
N ARG A 133 3.37 -8.71 25.91
CA ARG A 133 3.02 -10.08 26.33
C ARG A 133 1.76 -10.03 27.19
N ARG A 134 0.83 -10.96 26.92
CA ARG A 134 -0.40 -11.15 27.68
C ARG A 134 -0.15 -11.95 28.93
#